data_AF-A0A1L3KPS1-F1
#
_entry.id   AF-A0A1L3KPS1-F1
#
_cell.length_a   1.000
_cell.length_b   1.000
_cell.length_c   1.000
_cell.angle_alpha   90.00
_cell.angle_beta   90.00
_cell.angle_gamma   90.00
#
_symmetry.space_group_name_H-M   'P 1'
#
loop_
_entity.id
_entity.type
_entity.pdbx_description
1 polymer ?
#
loop_
_entity_poly.entity_id
_entity_poly.type
_entity_poly.pdbx_seq_one_letter_code
_entity_poly.pdbx_strand_id
1 'polypeptide(L)'
;MKALLAIVALISAAVYVTVFAFTLLSEGKEFGDEVVKQCITETSISKDILDMDTINEENRDKVGSFALCVSKKVGYQDDDGNLQTDAIKKALTSSVGNTDQVNTLMRKCFVQKSQAKETALASLLCFSDELSSN
;
A
#
# COMPACT_ATOMS: atom_id res chain seq x y z
N MET A 1 -43.98 8.34 19.17
CA MET A 1 -43.75 8.63 17.73
C MET A 1 -42.42 9.33 17.47
N LYS A 2 -42.13 10.50 18.07
CA LYS A 2 -40.85 11.23 17.86
C LYS A 2 -39.60 10.41 18.21
N ALA A 3 -39.63 9.66 19.32
CA ALA A 3 -38.52 8.78 19.72
C ALA A 3 -38.30 7.58 18.77
N LEU A 4 -39.38 6.99 18.24
CA LEU A 4 -39.31 5.90 17.26
C LEU A 4 -38.73 6.37 15.92
N LEU A 5 -39.12 7.56 15.45
CA LEU A 5 -38.57 8.16 14.23
C LEU A 5 -37.07 8.49 14.38
N ALA A 6 -36.66 8.97 15.56
CA ALA A 6 -35.25 9.23 15.86
C ALA A 6 -34.40 7.95 15.87
N ILE A 7 -34.92 6.86 16.44
CA ILE A 7 -34.23 5.55 16.46
C ILE A 7 -34.08 4.98 15.04
N VAL A 8 -35.13 5.06 14.21
CA VAL A 8 -35.07 4.59 12.82
C VAL A 8 -34.06 5.41 11.99
N ALA A 9 -34.01 6.73 12.19
CA ALA A 9 -33.04 7.59 11.53
C ALA A 9 -31.59 7.24 11.93
N LEU A 10 -31.33 7.01 13.23
CA LEU A 10 -30.00 6.61 13.71
C LEU A 10 -29.55 5.24 13.17
N ILE A 11 -30.47 4.26 13.12
CA ILE A 11 -30.17 2.94 12.54
C ILE A 11 -29.86 3.08 11.04
N SER A 12 -30.64 3.87 10.30
CA SER A 12 -30.41 4.07 8.86
C SER A 12 -29.06 4.73 8.57
N ALA A 13 -28.65 5.71 9.40
CA ALA A 13 -27.35 6.36 9.26
C ALA A 13 -26.19 5.40 9.56
N ALA A 14 -26.32 4.58 10.62
CA ALA A 14 -25.32 3.58 10.95
C ALA A 14 -25.14 2.53 9.84
N VAL A 15 -26.23 2.07 9.22
CA VAL A 15 -26.20 1.14 8.08
C VAL A 15 -25.56 1.78 6.84
N TYR A 16 -25.83 3.06 6.56
CA TYR A 16 -25.21 3.75 5.44
C TYR A 16 -23.70 3.89 5.60
N VAL A 17 -23.23 4.23 6.81
CA VAL A 17 -21.80 4.39 7.10
C VAL A 17 -21.06 3.06 6.93
N THR A 18 -21.63 1.95 7.40
CA THR A 18 -20.98 0.63 7.30
C THR A 18 -20.90 0.14 5.85
N VAL A 19 -21.96 0.31 5.06
CA VAL A 19 -21.98 -0.06 3.63
C VAL A 19 -20.96 0.78 2.85
N PHE A 20 -20.92 2.09 3.08
CA PHE A 20 -19.98 2.98 2.38
C PHE A 20 -18.51 2.67 2.71
N ALA A 21 -18.19 2.41 3.99
CA ALA A 21 -16.85 2.00 4.40
C ALA A 21 -16.46 0.67 3.75
N PHE A 22 -17.39 -0.30 3.65
CA PHE A 22 -17.16 -1.58 3.00
C PHE A 22 -16.88 -1.43 1.50
N THR A 23 -17.62 -0.57 0.79
CA THR A 23 -17.40 -0.31 -0.64
C THR A 23 -16.00 0.27 -0.91
N LEU A 24 -15.56 1.27 -0.12
CA LEU A 24 -14.22 1.84 -0.26
C LEU A 24 -13.11 0.82 -0.01
N LEU A 25 -13.30 -0.08 0.96
CA LEU A 25 -12.37 -1.17 1.24
C LEU A 25 -12.30 -2.17 0.07
N SER A 26 -13.44 -2.52 -0.54
CA SER A 26 -13.45 -3.42 -1.71
C SER A 26 -12.74 -2.81 -2.92
N GLU A 27 -12.97 -1.53 -3.22
CA GLU A 27 -12.34 -0.84 -4.35
C GLU A 27 -10.81 -0.77 -4.20
N GLY A 28 -10.31 -0.46 -2.99
CA GLY A 28 -8.88 -0.41 -2.72
C GLY A 28 -8.18 -1.77 -2.87
N LYS A 29 -8.84 -2.85 -2.44
CA LYS A 29 -8.32 -4.21 -2.60
C LYS A 29 -8.27 -4.63 -4.08
N GLU A 30 -9.34 -4.39 -4.83
CA GLU A 30 -9.39 -4.72 -6.25
C GLU A 30 -8.34 -3.96 -7.07
N PHE A 31 -8.13 -2.68 -6.75
CA PHE A 31 -7.06 -1.88 -7.37
C PHE A 31 -5.67 -2.46 -7.10
N GLY A 32 -5.37 -2.83 -5.86
CA GLY A 32 -4.11 -3.46 -5.49
C GLY A 32 -3.86 -4.78 -6.23
N ASP A 33 -4.87 -5.66 -6.26
CA ASP A 33 -4.78 -6.97 -6.92
C ASP A 33 -4.56 -6.84 -8.44
N GLU A 34 -5.17 -5.83 -9.08
CA GLU A 34 -4.99 -5.54 -10.50
C GLU A 34 -3.58 -4.98 -10.80
N VAL A 35 -3.10 -4.02 -10.00
CA VAL A 35 -1.73 -3.49 -10.13
C VAL A 35 -0.68 -4.59 -9.99
N VAL A 36 -0.84 -5.50 -9.01
CA VAL A 36 0.07 -6.63 -8.82
C VAL A 36 0.08 -7.54 -10.04
N LYS A 37 -1.09 -7.89 -10.60
CA LYS A 37 -1.17 -8.72 -11.82
C LYS A 37 -0.45 -8.06 -12.99
N GLN A 38 -0.70 -6.77 -13.22
CA GLN A 38 -0.04 -6.03 -14.30
C GLN A 38 1.47 -6.03 -14.14
N CYS A 39 1.97 -5.78 -12.91
CA CYS A 39 3.40 -5.77 -12.66
C CYS A 39 4.04 -7.15 -12.75
N ILE A 40 3.33 -8.22 -12.41
CA ILE A 40 3.79 -9.59 -12.68
C ILE A 40 3.96 -9.81 -14.19
N THR A 41 2.98 -9.38 -15.00
CA THR A 41 3.06 -9.49 -16.46
C THR A 41 4.19 -8.64 -17.04
N GLU A 42 4.32 -7.38 -16.62
CA GLU A 42 5.34 -6.45 -17.14
C GLU A 42 6.77 -6.87 -16.79
N THR A 43 6.99 -7.43 -15.59
CA THR A 43 8.32 -7.80 -15.12
C THR A 43 8.66 -9.27 -15.35
N SER A 44 7.68 -10.08 -15.72
CA SER A 44 7.82 -11.54 -15.85
C SER A 44 8.37 -12.21 -14.58
N ILE A 45 8.14 -11.60 -13.41
CA ILE A 45 8.51 -12.21 -12.13
C ILE A 45 7.57 -13.38 -11.84
N SER A 46 8.13 -14.48 -11.34
CA SER A 46 7.32 -15.60 -10.92
C SER A 46 6.70 -15.33 -9.55
N LYS A 47 5.46 -15.76 -9.34
CA LYS A 47 4.72 -15.45 -8.10
C LYS A 47 5.36 -16.05 -6.85
N ASP A 48 6.06 -17.18 -6.98
CA ASP A 48 6.81 -17.82 -5.89
C ASP A 48 7.98 -16.99 -5.38
N ILE A 49 8.46 -16.01 -6.15
CA ILE A 49 9.57 -15.11 -5.80
C ILE A 49 9.08 -13.87 -5.01
N LEU A 50 7.76 -13.67 -4.93
CA LEU A 50 7.15 -12.53 -4.23
C LEU A 50 7.00 -12.75 -2.73
N ASP A 51 7.36 -13.93 -2.24
CA ASP A 51 7.47 -14.21 -0.81
C ASP A 51 8.77 -13.57 -0.29
N MET A 52 8.66 -12.74 0.75
CA MET A 52 9.79 -11.99 1.31
C MET A 52 10.91 -12.90 1.81
N ASP A 53 10.58 -14.11 2.28
CA ASP A 53 11.55 -15.11 2.76
C ASP A 53 12.34 -15.76 1.61
N THR A 54 11.90 -15.58 0.37
CA THR A 54 12.55 -16.15 -0.82
C THR A 54 13.46 -15.16 -1.54
N ILE A 55 13.46 -13.89 -1.13
CA ILE A 55 14.27 -12.84 -1.76
C ILE A 55 15.75 -13.08 -1.45
N ASN A 56 16.56 -13.19 -2.49
CA ASN A 56 18.00 -13.42 -2.43
C ASN A 56 18.72 -12.62 -3.53
N GLU A 57 20.05 -12.63 -3.54
CA GLU A 57 20.86 -11.91 -4.54
C GLU A 57 20.50 -12.24 -6.00
N GLU A 58 20.10 -13.48 -6.29
CA GLU A 58 19.78 -13.95 -7.65
C GLU A 58 18.48 -13.35 -8.19
N ASN A 59 17.48 -13.16 -7.31
CA ASN A 59 16.17 -12.66 -7.70
C ASN A 59 15.92 -11.19 -7.31
N ARG A 60 16.82 -10.58 -6.52
CA ARG A 60 16.72 -9.20 -6.02
C ARG A 60 16.42 -8.18 -7.12
N ASP A 61 17.06 -8.32 -8.28
CA ASP A 61 16.88 -7.40 -9.41
C ASP A 61 15.45 -7.43 -9.98
N LYS A 62 14.88 -8.64 -10.09
CA LYS A 62 13.50 -8.85 -10.56
C LYS A 62 12.50 -8.33 -9.53
N VAL A 63 12.73 -8.62 -8.24
CA VAL A 63 11.87 -8.12 -7.16
C VAL A 63 11.90 -6.60 -7.11
N GLY A 64 13.07 -5.98 -7.29
CA GLY A 64 13.18 -4.53 -7.40
C GLY A 64 12.42 -3.96 -8.59
N SER A 65 12.46 -4.62 -9.75
CA SER A 65 11.71 -4.21 -10.93
C SER A 65 10.19 -4.29 -10.70
N PHE A 66 9.74 -5.36 -10.05
CA PHE A 66 8.35 -5.52 -9.63
C PHE A 66 7.94 -4.43 -8.63
N ALA A 67 8.74 -4.18 -7.60
CA ALA A 67 8.50 -3.15 -6.60
C ALA A 67 8.40 -1.76 -7.24
N LEU A 68 9.28 -1.45 -8.21
CA LEU A 68 9.24 -0.18 -8.93
C LEU A 68 7.97 -0.04 -9.77
N CYS A 69 7.57 -1.10 -10.49
CA CYS A 69 6.31 -1.10 -11.25
C CYS A 69 5.11 -0.81 -10.34
N VAL A 70 5.00 -1.53 -9.21
CA VAL A 70 3.91 -1.33 -8.26
C VAL A 70 3.96 0.09 -7.71
N SER A 71 5.13 0.54 -7.24
CA SER A 71 5.33 1.86 -6.66
C SER A 71 4.95 2.99 -7.61
N LYS A 72 5.21 2.87 -8.92
CA LYS A 72 4.78 3.83 -9.93
C LYS A 72 3.26 3.80 -10.14
N LYS A 73 2.67 2.63 -10.35
CA LYS A 73 1.23 2.49 -10.63
C LYS A 73 0.32 2.95 -9.48
N VAL A 74 0.78 2.78 -8.23
CA VAL A 74 0.05 3.28 -7.05
C VAL A 74 0.39 4.75 -6.71
N GLY A 75 1.28 5.38 -7.48
CA GLY A 75 1.62 6.80 -7.34
C GLY A 75 2.56 7.13 -6.17
N TYR A 76 3.34 6.17 -5.68
CA TYR A 76 4.35 6.40 -4.64
C TYR A 76 5.69 6.83 -5.21
N GLN A 77 5.99 6.49 -6.46
CA GLN A 77 7.10 7.04 -7.23
C GLN A 77 6.57 7.62 -8.54
N ASP A 78 7.16 8.73 -8.99
CA ASP A 78 6.91 9.26 -10.34
C ASP A 78 7.79 8.55 -11.39
N ASP A 79 7.73 9.01 -12.64
CA ASP A 79 8.48 8.40 -13.73
C ASP A 79 10.00 8.54 -13.60
N ASP A 80 10.44 9.62 -12.93
CA ASP A 80 11.83 9.90 -12.61
C ASP A 80 12.31 9.10 -11.38
N GLY A 81 11.40 8.43 -10.67
CA GLY A 81 11.69 7.63 -9.49
C GLY A 81 11.74 8.42 -8.18
N ASN A 82 11.19 9.62 -8.15
CA ASN A 82 11.08 10.41 -6.92
C ASN A 82 9.89 9.97 -6.10
N LEU A 83 10.11 9.80 -4.79
CA LEU A 83 9.06 9.47 -3.85
C LEU A 83 8.02 10.59 -3.73
N GLN A 84 6.75 10.23 -3.89
CA GLN A 84 5.60 11.11 -3.71
C GLN A 84 5.16 11.05 -2.25
N THR A 85 5.90 11.75 -1.37
CA THR A 85 5.78 11.61 0.09
C THR A 85 4.38 11.88 0.63
N ASP A 86 3.63 12.81 0.03
CA ASP A 86 2.26 13.12 0.44
C ASP A 86 1.29 11.98 0.13
N ALA A 87 1.43 11.35 -1.04
CA ALA A 87 0.63 10.19 -1.43
C ALA A 87 0.90 9.00 -0.51
N ILE A 88 2.18 8.74 -0.21
CA ILE A 88 2.61 7.68 0.69
C ILE A 88 2.07 7.93 2.11
N LYS A 89 2.24 9.14 2.64
CA LYS A 89 1.77 9.48 3.99
C LYS A 89 0.24 9.34 4.11
N LYS A 90 -0.50 9.75 3.09
CA LYS A 90 -1.95 9.58 3.02
C LYS A 90 -2.33 8.10 3.07
N ALA A 91 -1.69 7.26 2.25
CA ALA A 91 -1.94 5.82 2.23
C ALA A 91 -1.63 5.16 3.57
N LEU A 92 -0.46 5.45 4.16
CA LEU A 92 -0.09 4.93 5.49
C LEU A 92 -1.08 5.38 6.57
N THR A 93 -1.56 6.62 6.54
CA THR A 93 -2.55 7.11 7.50
C THR A 93 -3.86 6.34 7.38
N SER A 94 -4.30 6.04 6.17
CA SER A 94 -5.49 5.24 5.92
C SER A 94 -5.35 3.78 6.36
N SER A 95 -4.15 3.18 6.24
CA SER A 95 -3.92 1.77 6.58
C SER A 95 -3.52 1.53 8.04
N VAL A 96 -2.69 2.40 8.62
CA VAL A 96 -2.10 2.23 9.97
C VAL A 96 -2.89 3.01 11.02
N GLY A 97 -3.47 4.17 10.69
CA GLY A 97 -4.28 5.00 11.58
C GLY A 97 -3.50 5.73 12.70
N ASN A 98 -2.37 5.19 13.17
CA ASN A 98 -1.52 5.80 14.19
C ASN A 98 -0.53 6.80 13.58
N THR A 99 -0.67 8.08 13.91
CA THR A 99 0.16 9.16 13.35
C THR A 99 1.65 9.02 13.66
N ASP A 100 2.01 8.56 14.86
CA ASP A 100 3.42 8.41 15.26
C ASP A 100 4.07 7.24 14.53
N GLN A 101 3.33 6.15 14.32
CA GLN A 101 3.77 5.02 13.52
C GLN A 101 3.91 5.41 12.05
N VAL A 102 2.95 6.15 11.48
CA VAL A 102 3.05 6.70 10.11
C VAL A 102 4.31 7.55 9.95
N ASN A 103 4.55 8.48 10.87
CA ASN A 103 5.73 9.34 10.83
C ASN A 103 7.03 8.52 10.95
N THR A 104 7.01 7.44 11.74
CA THR A 104 8.15 6.54 11.90
C THR A 104 8.44 5.77 10.61
N LEU A 105 7.41 5.18 9.99
CA LEU A 105 7.51 4.47 8.72
C LEU A 105 7.97 5.40 7.58
N MET A 106 7.43 6.61 7.50
CA MET A 106 7.85 7.63 6.52
C MET A 106 9.36 7.92 6.63
N ARG A 107 9.88 8.10 7.85
CA ARG A 107 11.30 8.39 8.07
C ARG A 107 12.21 7.18 7.82
N LYS A 108 11.76 5.98 8.18
CA LYS A 108 12.59 4.76 8.12
C LYS A 108 12.59 4.12 6.73
N CYS A 109 11.41 3.93 6.14
CA CYS A 109 11.24 3.06 4.98
C CYS A 109 11.18 3.81 3.65
N PHE A 110 10.70 5.05 3.64
CA PHE A 110 10.50 5.81 2.41
C PHE A 110 11.64 6.82 2.20
N VAL A 111 12.86 6.30 2.08
CA VAL A 111 14.09 7.08 1.89
C VAL A 111 14.55 6.97 0.44
N GLN A 112 14.64 8.11 -0.24
CA GLN A 112 15.11 8.19 -1.62
C GLN A 112 16.53 7.61 -1.76
N LYS A 113 16.71 6.69 -2.70
CA LYS A 113 18.00 6.13 -3.11
C LYS A 113 18.43 6.74 -4.45
N SER A 114 19.68 6.46 -4.85
CA SER A 114 20.24 6.93 -6.12
C SER A 114 19.58 6.29 -7.36
N GLN A 115 18.96 5.12 -7.20
CA GLN A 115 18.25 4.44 -8.27
C GLN A 115 16.80 4.20 -7.85
N ALA A 116 15.85 4.55 -8.72
CA ALA A 116 14.40 4.36 -8.49
C ALA A 116 14.07 2.92 -8.07
N LYS A 117 14.69 1.94 -8.74
CA LYS A 117 14.51 0.52 -8.43
C LYS A 117 14.94 0.16 -7.00
N GLU A 118 16.07 0.70 -6.57
CA GLU A 118 16.58 0.48 -5.21
C GLU A 118 15.73 1.21 -4.17
N THR A 119 15.22 2.41 -4.49
CA THR A 119 14.23 3.11 -3.66
C THR A 119 13.00 2.21 -3.45
N ALA A 120 12.42 1.69 -4.52
CA ALA A 120 11.23 0.85 -4.47
C ALA A 120 11.44 -0.42 -3.63
N LEU A 121 12.55 -1.13 -3.89
CA LEU A 121 12.88 -2.37 -3.22
C LEU A 121 13.14 -2.15 -1.73
N ALA A 122 13.96 -1.16 -1.38
CA ALA A 122 14.29 -0.86 0.01
C ALA A 122 13.04 -0.44 0.81
N SER A 123 12.14 0.34 0.20
CA SER A 123 10.87 0.71 0.83
C SER A 123 9.97 -0.48 1.06
N LEU A 124 9.85 -1.39 0.08
CA LEU A 124 9.04 -2.61 0.21
C LEU A 124 9.54 -3.51 1.35
N LEU A 125 10.84 -3.79 1.38
CA LEU A 125 11.46 -4.65 2.38
C LEU A 125 11.32 -4.06 3.80
N CYS A 126 11.65 -2.78 3.97
CA CYS A 126 11.54 -2.11 5.27
C CYS A 126 10.09 -2.08 5.78
N PHE A 127 9.13 -1.76 4.90
CA PHE A 127 7.73 -1.71 5.31
C PHE A 127 7.20 -3.09 5.72
N SER A 128 7.58 -4.15 4.98
CA SER A 128 7.22 -5.52 5.34
C SER A 128 7.79 -5.94 6.68
N ASP A 129 9.06 -5.61 6.96
CA ASP A 129 9.75 -5.93 8.21
C ASP A 129 9.14 -5.19 9.42
N GLU A 130 8.79 -3.91 9.27
CA GLU A 130 8.15 -3.15 10.35
C GLU A 130 6.70 -3.59 10.62
N LEU A 131 6.03 -4.23 9.64
CA LEU A 131 4.70 -4.82 9.83
C LEU A 131 4.73 -6.23 10.44
N SER A 132 5.76 -7.03 10.17
CA SER A 132 5.93 -8.37 10.77
C SER A 132 6.47 -8.32 12.20
N SER A 133 7.04 -7.18 12.62
CA SER A 133 7.63 -6.98 13.95
C SER A 133 6.66 -6.43 15.01
N ASN A 134 5.38 -6.18 14.68
CA ASN A 134 4.31 -5.80 15.61
C ASN A 134 3.32 -6.94 15.84
#